data_AF-A0A7I7K6B1-F1
#
_entry.id   AF-A0A7I7K6B1-F1
#
_cell.length_a   1.000
_cell.length_b   1.000
_cell.length_c   1.000
_cell.angle_alpha   90.00
_cell.angle_beta   90.00
_cell.angle_gamma   90.00
#
_symmetry.space_group_name_H-M   'P 1'
#
loop_
_entity.id
_entity.type
_entity.pdbx_description
1 polymer ?
#
loop_
_entity_poly.entity_id
_entity_poly.type
_entity_poly.pdbx_seq_one_letter_code
_entity_poly.pdbx_strand_id
1 'polypeptide(L)'
;MLRPQNGYVFIETKSGKTRCQLNEQEVGCESTFADAPEIEGLPANGVRYTANGQLAWVLGNIGDIPAVTLDYRTYSAVGWTIDARADGTTFTNDRTGRGIMISVEGVETF
;
A
#
# COMPACT_ATOMS: atom_id res chain seq x y z
N MET A 1 15.10 -5.75 -4.12
CA MET A 1 14.04 -5.75 -5.13
C MET A 1 13.13 -6.94 -4.90
N LEU A 2 11.83 -6.72 -4.80
CA LEU A 2 10.80 -7.75 -4.70
C LEU A 2 10.41 -8.20 -6.11
N ARG A 3 10.11 -9.48 -6.29
CA ARG A 3 9.80 -10.06 -7.60
C ARG A 3 8.29 -10.14 -7.82
N PRO A 4 7.78 -9.70 -8.98
CA PRO A 4 6.36 -9.81 -9.29
C PRO A 4 5.96 -11.26 -9.60
N GLN A 5 4.70 -11.56 -9.34
CA GLN A 5 3.97 -12.76 -9.76
C GLN A 5 2.81 -12.29 -10.63
N ASN A 6 2.80 -12.65 -11.90
CA ASN A 6 1.80 -12.20 -12.89
C ASN A 6 1.61 -10.66 -12.95
N GLY A 7 2.70 -9.91 -12.81
CA GLY A 7 2.69 -8.44 -12.83
C GLY A 7 2.38 -7.76 -11.50
N TYR A 8 2.13 -8.53 -10.44
CA TYR A 8 1.81 -8.02 -9.11
C TYR A 8 2.84 -8.39 -8.06
N VAL A 9 3.05 -7.51 -7.08
CA VAL A 9 3.82 -7.80 -5.86
C VAL A 9 2.87 -7.68 -4.67
N PHE A 10 2.88 -8.70 -3.82
CA PHE A 10 2.09 -8.73 -2.58
C PHE A 10 3.04 -8.62 -1.40
N ILE A 11 2.78 -7.68 -0.50
CA ILE A 11 3.57 -7.44 0.70
C ILE A 11 2.68 -7.38 1.94
N GLU A 12 3.30 -7.67 3.07
CA GLU A 12 2.72 -7.47 4.38
C GLU A 12 3.71 -6.70 5.25
N THR A 13 3.22 -5.75 6.02
CA THR A 13 4.04 -5.03 7.00
C THR A 13 4.55 -5.98 8.08
N LYS A 14 5.69 -5.68 8.69
CA LYS A 14 6.26 -6.49 9.79
C LYS A 14 5.27 -6.74 10.94
N SER A 15 4.36 -5.80 11.18
CA SER A 15 3.34 -5.88 12.23
C SER A 15 2.14 -6.75 11.86
N GLY A 16 1.99 -7.14 10.58
CA GLY A 16 0.83 -7.87 10.06
C GLY A 16 -0.44 -7.03 9.93
N LYS A 17 -0.41 -5.73 10.23
CA LYS A 17 -1.62 -4.87 10.26
C LYS A 17 -2.04 -4.32 8.90
N THR A 18 -1.12 -4.32 7.95
CA THR A 18 -1.34 -3.77 6.61
C THR A 18 -0.77 -4.72 5.57
N ARG A 19 -1.58 -5.02 4.55
CA ARG A 19 -1.21 -5.80 3.37
C ARG A 19 -1.39 -4.95 2.14
N CYS A 20 -0.48 -5.05 1.19
CA CYS A 20 -0.55 -4.27 -0.05
C CYS A 20 -0.29 -5.13 -1.28
N GLN A 21 -1.00 -4.78 -2.34
CA GLN A 21 -0.79 -5.24 -3.71
C GLN A 21 -0.24 -4.07 -4.53
N LEU A 22 0.81 -4.33 -5.29
CA LEU A 22 1.44 -3.34 -6.17
C LEU A 22 1.51 -3.87 -7.59
N ASN A 23 1.29 -3.00 -8.58
CA ASN A 23 1.71 -3.17 -9.96
C ASN A 23 2.33 -1.85 -10.46
N GLU A 24 2.66 -1.77 -11.75
CA GLU A 24 3.27 -0.56 -12.33
C GLU A 24 2.37 0.68 -12.28
N GLN A 25 1.06 0.50 -12.15
CA GLN A 25 0.07 1.56 -12.25
C GLN A 25 -0.38 2.07 -10.88
N GLU A 26 -0.39 1.22 -9.86
CA GLU A 26 -0.98 1.55 -8.56
C GLU A 26 -0.47 0.69 -7.41
N VAL A 27 -0.70 1.22 -6.21
CA VAL A 27 -0.59 0.55 -4.92
C VAL A 27 -1.98 0.48 -4.31
N GLY A 28 -2.46 -0.74 -4.03
CA GLY A 28 -3.65 -0.99 -3.25
C GLY A 28 -3.28 -1.57 -1.89
N CYS A 29 -3.71 -0.97 -0.78
CA CYS A 29 -3.43 -1.49 0.56
C CYS A 29 -4.71 -1.68 1.36
N GLU A 30 -4.73 -2.72 2.17
CA GLU A 30 -5.75 -2.99 3.16
C GLU A 30 -5.19 -2.91 4.56
N SER A 31 -5.93 -2.24 5.44
CA SER A 31 -5.58 -2.08 6.83
C SER A 31 -6.80 -1.79 7.69
N THR A 32 -6.63 -1.92 8.99
CA THR A 32 -7.59 -1.46 9.99
C THR A 32 -7.28 0.00 10.33
N PHE A 33 -7.68 0.91 9.44
CA PHE A 33 -7.49 2.34 9.64
C PHE A 33 -8.29 2.85 10.85
N ALA A 34 -7.67 3.64 11.71
CA ALA A 34 -8.31 4.19 12.92
C ALA A 34 -9.43 5.18 12.57
N ASP A 35 -9.16 6.10 11.65
CA ASP A 35 -10.06 7.19 11.26
C ASP A 35 -10.38 7.17 9.74
N ALA A 36 -10.74 6.00 9.21
CA ALA A 36 -11.14 5.88 7.81
C ALA A 36 -12.48 6.57 7.51
N PRO A 37 -12.63 7.19 6.33
CA PRO A 37 -13.92 7.69 5.87
C PRO A 37 -14.91 6.55 5.64
N GLU A 38 -16.20 6.86 5.70
CA GLU A 38 -17.25 5.91 5.36
C GLU A 38 -17.46 5.81 3.84
N ILE A 39 -17.59 4.58 3.37
CA ILE A 39 -18.00 4.22 2.01
C ILE A 39 -19.21 3.31 2.17
N GLU A 40 -20.34 3.70 1.57
CA GLU A 40 -21.60 2.93 1.66
C GLU A 40 -22.04 2.63 3.12
N GLY A 41 -21.70 3.52 4.05
CA GLY A 41 -22.05 3.40 5.48
C GLY A 41 -21.12 2.47 6.27
N LEU A 42 -19.99 2.05 5.70
CA LEU A 42 -18.95 1.26 6.37
C LEU A 42 -17.61 2.01 6.35
N PRO A 43 -16.81 1.95 7.44
CA PRO A 43 -15.45 2.48 7.41
C PRO A 43 -14.63 1.80 6.32
N ALA A 44 -13.95 2.60 5.48
CA ALA A 44 -13.08 2.07 4.44
C ALA A 44 -11.96 1.22 5.07
N ASN A 45 -11.74 0.03 4.51
CA ASN A 45 -10.68 -0.87 4.94
C ASN A 45 -9.50 -0.90 3.97
N GLY A 46 -9.57 -0.12 2.88
CA GLY A 46 -8.53 -0.07 1.87
C GLY A 46 -8.35 1.28 1.20
N VAL A 47 -7.19 1.44 0.58
CA VAL A 47 -6.82 2.59 -0.24
C VAL A 47 -6.23 2.12 -1.55
N ARG A 48 -6.53 2.85 -2.63
CA ARG A 48 -5.91 2.71 -3.94
C ARG A 48 -5.22 4.02 -4.29
N TYR A 49 -3.92 3.94 -4.57
CA TYR A 49 -3.10 5.08 -4.97
C TYR A 49 -2.43 4.80 -6.30
N THR A 50 -2.65 5.65 -7.28
CA THR A 50 -2.14 5.46 -8.64
C THR A 50 -0.80 6.19 -8.85
N ALA A 51 -0.02 5.75 -9.83
CA ALA A 51 1.28 6.34 -10.20
C ALA A 51 1.19 7.83 -10.63
N ASN A 52 0.02 8.30 -11.04
CA ASN A 52 -0.26 9.71 -11.34
C ASN A 52 -0.73 10.54 -10.12
N GLY A 53 -0.83 9.93 -8.94
CA GLY A 53 -1.13 10.62 -7.68
C GLY A 53 -2.61 10.71 -7.33
N GLN A 54 -3.46 9.81 -7.83
CA GLN A 54 -4.87 9.78 -7.47
C GLN A 54 -5.07 8.81 -6.31
N LEU A 55 -5.63 9.33 -5.22
CA LEU A 55 -6.04 8.55 -4.05
C LEU A 55 -7.54 8.25 -4.11
N ALA A 56 -7.91 7.01 -3.85
CA ALA A 56 -9.28 6.59 -3.58
C ALA A 56 -9.32 5.68 -2.36
N TRP A 57 -10.28 5.93 -1.46
CA TRP A 57 -10.64 4.97 -0.42
C TRP A 57 -11.57 3.91 -1.00
N VAL A 58 -11.47 2.67 -0.53
CA VAL A 58 -12.26 1.54 -1.03
C VAL A 58 -12.69 0.60 0.10
N LEU A 59 -13.76 -0.15 -0.14
CA LEU A 59 -14.05 -1.39 0.55
C LEU A 59 -13.42 -2.53 -0.26
N GLY A 60 -12.25 -2.98 0.17
CA GLY A 60 -11.42 -3.98 -0.51
C GLY A 60 -11.41 -5.35 0.16
N ASN A 61 -11.03 -6.37 -0.61
CA ASN A 61 -10.54 -7.63 -0.07
C ASN A 61 -9.42 -8.22 -0.96
N ILE A 62 -8.16 -8.13 -0.52
CA ILE A 62 -6.97 -8.71 -1.17
C ILE A 62 -6.98 -10.23 -1.03
N GLY A 63 -7.68 -10.75 -0.01
CA GLY A 63 -7.79 -12.17 0.27
C GLY A 63 -6.52 -12.76 0.88
N ASP A 64 -6.44 -14.09 0.91
CA ASP A 64 -5.34 -14.83 1.53
C ASP A 64 -4.21 -15.16 0.53
N ILE A 65 -3.78 -14.16 -0.24
CA ILE A 65 -2.72 -14.32 -1.24
C ILE A 65 -1.34 -14.30 -0.54
N PRO A 66 -0.45 -15.27 -0.79
CA PRO A 66 0.89 -15.26 -0.21
C PRO A 66 1.61 -13.92 -0.44
N ALA A 67 2.00 -13.27 0.66
CA ALA A 67 2.65 -11.98 0.65
C ALA A 67 4.08 -12.08 1.24
N VAL A 68 4.97 -11.20 0.78
CA VAL A 68 6.29 -11.05 1.38
C VAL A 68 6.17 -10.16 2.61
N THR A 69 6.44 -10.70 3.80
CA THR A 69 6.55 -9.88 5.01
C THR A 69 7.81 -9.02 4.94
N LEU A 70 7.63 -7.71 5.12
CA LEU A 70 8.72 -6.74 5.08
C LEU A 70 9.41 -6.61 6.45
N ASP A 71 10.71 -6.35 6.41
CA ASP A 71 11.47 -5.77 7.53
C ASP A 71 11.48 -4.24 7.40
N TYR A 72 11.95 -3.55 8.44
CA TYR A 72 12.11 -2.09 8.40
C TYR A 72 13.35 -1.69 7.61
N ARG A 73 13.15 -1.49 6.31
CA ARG A 73 14.16 -1.09 5.34
C ARG A 73 13.48 -0.70 4.03
N THR A 74 14.29 -0.19 3.11
CA THR A 74 13.84 0.14 1.76
C THR A 74 13.85 -1.08 0.82
N TYR A 75 12.82 -1.19 0.02
CA TYR A 75 12.64 -2.16 -1.06
C TYR A 75 12.31 -1.44 -2.37
N SER A 76 12.36 -2.18 -3.46
CA SER A 76 11.90 -1.73 -4.78
C SER A 76 11.06 -2.82 -5.42
N ALA A 77 9.98 -2.44 -6.10
CA ALA A 77 9.06 -3.36 -6.75
C ALA A 77 8.30 -2.62 -7.85
N VAL A 78 8.24 -3.19 -9.07
CA VAL A 78 7.33 -2.75 -10.16
C VAL A 78 7.27 -1.23 -10.38
N GLY A 79 8.42 -0.54 -10.33
CA GLY A 79 8.50 0.92 -10.53
C GLY A 79 8.16 1.77 -9.30
N TRP A 80 8.14 1.16 -8.12
CA TRP A 80 7.96 1.82 -6.83
C TRP A 80 9.15 1.57 -5.90
N THR A 81 9.59 2.63 -5.25
CA THR A 81 10.41 2.57 -4.05
C THR A 81 9.50 2.46 -2.83
N ILE A 82 9.76 1.46 -1.97
CA ILE A 82 8.97 1.15 -0.77
C ILE A 82 9.87 1.37 0.44
N ASP A 83 9.60 2.40 1.24
CA ASP A 83 10.28 2.63 2.51
C ASP A 83 9.44 2.13 3.68
N ALA A 84 9.77 0.94 4.20
CA ALA A 84 9.02 0.32 5.28
C ALA A 84 9.60 0.71 6.65
N ARG A 85 8.76 1.28 7.51
CA ARG A 85 9.11 1.73 8.85
C ARG A 85 8.07 1.25 9.87
N ALA A 86 8.35 1.48 11.15
CA ALA A 86 7.46 1.08 12.24
C ALA A 86 6.18 1.93 12.30
N ASP A 87 6.27 3.20 11.88
CA ASP A 87 5.20 4.19 11.87
C ASP A 87 4.38 4.19 10.57
N GLY A 88 4.90 3.59 9.50
CA GLY A 88 4.17 3.46 8.24
C GLY A 88 5.03 2.91 7.12
N THR A 89 4.41 2.71 5.96
CA THR A 89 5.11 2.33 4.74
C THR A 89 4.88 3.39 3.68
N THR A 90 5.97 3.94 3.14
CA THR A 90 5.92 4.96 2.08
C THR A 90 6.19 4.32 0.73
N PHE A 91 5.32 4.59 -0.23
CA PHE A 91 5.44 4.16 -1.61
C PHE A 91 5.69 5.38 -2.48
N THR A 92 6.78 5.39 -3.23
CA THR A 92 7.12 6.46 -4.18
C THR A 92 7.22 5.88 -5.56
N ASN A 93 6.47 6.44 -6.52
CA ASN A 93 6.59 6.01 -7.91
C ASN A 93 7.90 6.55 -8.50
N ASP A 94 8.75 5.66 -8.99
CA ASP A 94 10.11 6.00 -9.43
C ASP A 94 10.10 6.93 -10.65
N ARG A 95 9.03 6.91 -11.46
CA ARG A 95 8.91 7.73 -12.67
C ARG A 95 8.36 9.12 -12.39
N THR A 96 7.39 9.25 -11.49
CA THR A 96 6.69 10.53 -11.25
C THR A 96 7.16 11.25 -9.99
N GLY A 97 7.87 10.57 -9.09
CA GLY A 97 8.27 11.09 -7.79
C GLY A 97 7.11 11.27 -6.81
N ARG A 98 5.87 10.98 -7.23
CA ARG A 98 4.67 11.05 -6.39
C ARG A 98 4.61 9.86 -5.46
N GLY A 99 4.07 10.07 -4.27
CA GLY A 99 4.02 9.00 -3.29
C GLY A 99 2.88 9.08 -2.30
N ILE A 100 2.77 8.02 -1.51
CA ILE A 100 1.81 7.87 -0.43
C ILE A 100 2.48 7.18 0.75
N MET A 101 2.32 7.72 1.96
CA MET A 101 2.58 7.04 3.21
C MET A 101 1.29 6.38 3.69
N ILE A 102 1.36 5.13 4.10
CA ILE A 102 0.22 4.35 4.59
C ILE A 102 0.56 3.78 5.96
N SER A 103 -0.32 4.02 6.93
CA SER A 103 -0.24 3.48 8.28
C SER A 103 -1.64 3.14 8.80
N VAL A 104 -1.73 2.52 9.98
CA VAL A 104 -3.01 2.30 10.64
C VAL A 104 -3.69 3.60 11.08
N GLU A 105 -2.93 4.69 11.25
CA GLU A 105 -3.49 5.99 11.62
C GLU A 105 -4.09 6.72 10.42
N GLY A 106 -3.76 6.31 9.18
CA GLY A 106 -4.26 6.92 7.97
C GLY A 106 -3.24 6.95 6.84
N VAL A 107 -3.46 7.85 5.88
CA VAL A 107 -2.64 8.01 4.69
C VAL A 107 -2.28 9.47 4.41
N GLU A 108 -1.11 9.70 3.83
CA GLU A 108 -0.62 11.03 3.43
C GLU A 108 0.04 10.94 2.04
N THR A 109 -0.24 11.89 1.14
CA THR A 109 0.27 11.90 -0.25
C THR A 109 1.19 13.08 -0.52
N PHE A 110 2.15 12.93 -1.45
CA PHE A 110 3.04 14.00 -1.91
C PHE A 110 3.35 13.91 -3.41
#